data_AF-A0A060I4Q0-F1
#
_entry.id   AF-A0A060I4Q0-F1
#
_cell.length_a   1.000
_cell.length_b   1.000
_cell.length_c   1.000
_cell.angle_alpha   90.00
_cell.angle_beta   90.00
_cell.angle_gamma   90.00
#
_symmetry.space_group_name_H-M   'P 1'
#
loop_
_entity.id
_entity.type
_entity.pdbx_description
1 polymer ?
#
loop_
_entity_poly.entity_id
_entity_poly.type
_entity_poly.pdbx_seq_one_letter_code
_entity_poly.pdbx_strand_id
1 'polypeptide(L)' 'MSTGILRPLQIASLRWLAQGRTLVEISKIEGRNVNEIERCLKDALVLLRVGSVEEAIRKIEHD' A
#
# COMPACT_ATOMS: atom_id res chain seq x y z
N MET A 1 13.34 -9.30 1.26
CA MET A 1 12.71 -9.67 2.54
C MET A 1 11.20 -9.64 2.42
N SER A 2 10.57 -10.79 2.66
CA SER A 2 9.27 -11.21 2.15
C SER A 2 8.10 -10.23 2.35
N THR A 3 7.68 -9.62 1.25
CA THR A 3 6.34 -9.10 0.92
C THR A 3 5.21 -10.08 1.27
N GLY A 4 5.53 -11.35 1.58
CA GLY A 4 4.61 -12.36 2.11
C GLY A 4 3.91 -12.04 3.43
N ILE A 5 4.31 -10.97 4.15
CA ILE A 5 3.56 -10.46 5.31
C ILE A 5 2.37 -9.59 4.88
N LEU A 6 2.45 -8.95 3.70
CA LEU A 6 1.42 -8.04 3.22
C LEU A 6 0.34 -8.79 2.44
N ARG A 7 -0.89 -8.31 2.60
CA ARG A 7 -2.05 -8.81 1.85
C ARG A 7 -1.98 -8.27 0.41
N PRO A 8 -2.58 -8.98 -0.57
CA PRO A 8 -2.57 -8.55 -1.97
C PRO A 8 -3.05 -7.10 -2.17
N LEU A 9 -4.09 -6.67 -1.46
CA LEU A 9 -4.60 -5.30 -1.52
C LEU A 9 -3.59 -4.26 -1.01
N GLN A 10 -2.80 -4.60 0.00
CA GLN A 10 -1.76 -3.71 0.56
C GLN A 10 -0.64 -3.50 -0.47
N ILE A 11 -0.19 -4.60 -1.09
CA ILE A 11 0.83 -4.55 -2.13
C ILE A 11 0.32 -3.77 -3.35
N ALA A 12 -0.90 -4.06 -3.81
CA ALA A 12 -1.51 -3.36 -4.94
C ALA A 12 -1.64 -1.86 -4.67
N SER A 13 -2.16 -1.47 -3.49
CA SER A 13 -2.31 -0.06 -3.10
C SER A 13 -0.97 0.67 -3.07
N LEU A 14 0.07 0.06 -2.49
CA LEU A 14 1.42 0.65 -2.47
C LEU A 14 2.02 0.76 -3.88
N ARG A 15 1.83 -0.23 -4.75
CA ARG A 15 2.28 -0.17 -6.15
C ARG A 15 1.59 0.94 -6.95
N TRP A 16 0.29 1.12 -6.75
CA TRP A 16 -0.42 2.22 -7.40
C TRP A 16 0.08 3.58 -6.92
N LEU A 17 0.37 3.73 -5.63
CA LEU A 17 0.98 4.94 -5.08
C LEU A 17 2.38 5.19 -5.66
N ALA A 18 3.19 4.13 -5.84
CA ALA A 18 4.49 4.22 -6.50
C ALA A 18 4.39 4.74 -7.95
N GLN A 19 3.29 4.42 -8.63
CA GLN A 19 2.98 4.93 -9.97
C GLN A 19 2.35 6.33 -9.98
N GLY A 20 2.25 6.99 -8.81
CA GLY A 20 1.69 8.33 -8.68
C GLY A 20 0.16 8.40 -8.67
N ARG A 21 -0.54 7.28 -8.44
CA ARG A 21 -2.00 7.28 -8.28
C ARG A 21 -2.39 7.80 -6.90
N THR A 22 -3.52 8.49 -6.84
CA THR A 22 -4.12 8.98 -5.59
C THR A 22 -4.98 7.91 -4.92
N LEU A 23 -5.24 8.03 -3.61
CA LEU A 23 -6.12 7.11 -2.88
C LEU A 23 -7.53 7.03 -3.48
N VAL A 24 -8.02 8.14 -4.03
CA VAL A 24 -9.33 8.20 -4.70
C VAL A 24 -9.32 7.35 -5.98
N GLU A 25 -8.26 7.45 -6.79
CA GLU A 25 -8.12 6.61 -7.99
C GLU A 25 -7.97 5.14 -7.64
N ILE A 26 -7.14 4.83 -6.63
CA ILE A 26 -6.94 3.45 -6.15
C ILE A 26 -8.25 2.86 -5.65
N SER A 27 -9.05 3.63 -4.89
CA SER A 27 -10.35 3.16 -4.41
C SER A 27 -11.29 2.78 -5.56
N LYS A 28 -11.24 3.52 -6.68
CA LYS A 28 -12.02 3.22 -7.89
C LYS A 28 -11.49 1.98 -8.61
N ILE A 29 -10.18 1.81 -8.70
CA ILE A 29 -9.52 0.66 -9.36
C ILE A 29 -9.81 -0.63 -8.58
N GLU A 30 -9.63 -0.59 -7.25
CA GLU A 30 -9.78 -1.75 -6.38
C GLU A 30 -11.25 -2.04 -6.01
N GLY A 31 -12.19 -1.16 -6.40
CA GLY A 31 -13.60 -1.28 -6.04
C GLY A 31 -13.82 -1.27 -4.53
N ARG A 32 -13.16 -0.33 -3.84
CA ARG A 32 -13.15 -0.18 -2.38
C ARG A 32 -13.46 1.27 -2.00
N ASN A 33 -13.75 1.51 -0.73
CA ASN A 33 -13.85 2.87 -0.22
C ASN A 33 -12.43 3.44 0.03
N VAL A 34 -12.24 4.74 -0.17
CA VAL A 34 -11.00 5.46 0.19
C VAL A 34 -10.59 5.16 1.64
N ASN A 35 -11.55 5.12 2.57
CA ASN A 35 -11.27 4.80 3.98
C ASN A 35 -10.71 3.39 4.17
N GLU A 36 -11.13 2.43 3.34
CA GLU A 36 -10.59 1.06 3.37
C GLU A 36 -9.17 1.02 2.82
N ILE A 37 -8.89 1.79 1.76
CA ILE A 37 -7.53 1.92 1.21
C ILE A 37 -6.60 2.60 2.24
N GLU A 38 -7.04 3.67 2.90
CA GLU A 38 -6.26 4.31 3.97
C GLU A 38 -5.93 3.36 5.11
N ARG A 39 -6.93 2.59 5.58
CA ARG A 39 -6.73 1.59 6.63
C ARG A 39 -5.76 0.50 6.16
N CYS A 40 -5.94 0.01 4.95
CA CYS A 40 -5.08 -0.99 4.32
C CYS A 40 -3.61 -0.53 4.32
N LEU A 41 -3.35 0.72 3.94
CA LEU A 41 -2.02 1.33 3.95
C LEU A 41 -1.48 1.50 5.36
N LYS A 42 -2.27 2.00 6.32
CA LYS A 42 -1.85 2.10 7.72
C LYS A 42 -1.42 0.75 8.29
N ASP A 43 -2.20 -0.29 8.03
CA ASP A 43 -1.87 -1.65 8.44
C ASP A 43 -0.57 -2.13 7.76
N ALA A 44 -0.36 -1.78 6.49
CA ALA A 44 0.87 -2.11 5.77
C ALA A 44 2.10 -1.42 6.36
N LEU A 45 1.99 -0.14 6.76
CA LEU A 45 3.06 0.60 7.44
C LEU A 45 3.47 -0.09 8.75
N VAL A 46 2.49 -0.51 9.56
CA VAL A 46 2.72 -1.23 10.82
C VAL A 46 3.39 -2.58 10.58
N LEU A 47 2.91 -3.35 9.60
CA LEU A 47 3.49 -4.66 9.25
C LEU A 47 4.92 -4.54 8.74
N LEU A 48 5.19 -3.53 7.92
CA LEU A 48 6.53 -3.24 7.39
C LEU A 48 7.43 -2.53 8.41
N ARG A 49 6.88 -2.05 9.54
CA ARG A 49 7.58 -1.25 10.56
C ARG A 49 8.26 -0.02 9.96
N VAL A 50 7.52 0.74 9.17
CA VAL A 50 8.00 1.97 8.52
C VAL A 50 7.16 3.17 8.95
N GLY A 51 7.74 4.36 8.86
CA GLY A 51 7.09 5.60 9.26
C GLY A 51 6.30 6.28 8.14
N SER A 52 6.58 5.93 6.88
CA SER A 52 5.97 6.59 5.72
C SER A 52 5.63 5.62 4.59
N VAL A 53 4.71 6.06 3.73
CA VAL A 53 4.28 5.31 2.55
C VAL A 53 5.44 5.19 1.56
N GLU A 54 6.29 6.21 1.44
CA GLU A 54 7.48 6.19 0.60
C GLU A 54 8.49 5.13 1.06
N GLU A 55 8.67 4.98 2.37
CA GLU A 55 9.48 3.90 2.94
C GLU A 55 8.85 2.53 2.67
N ALA A 56 7.52 2.39 2.79
CA ALA A 56 6.82 1.16 2.45
C ALA A 56 7.00 0.78 0.98
N ILE A 57 6.85 1.74 0.06
CA ILE A 57 7.04 1.56 -1.38
C ILE A 57 8.45 1.04 -1.67
N ARG A 58 9.48 1.73 -1.17
CA ARG A 58 10.88 1.28 -1.35
C ARG A 58 11.09 -0.14 -0.83
N LYS A 59 10.44 -0.49 0.28
CA LYS A 59 10.59 -1.82 0.90
C LYS A 59 9.93 -2.94 0.10
N ILE A 60 8.86 -2.65 -0.64
CA ILE A 60 8.20 -3.63 -1.52
C ILE A 60 8.79 -3.69 -2.94
N GLU A 61 9.56 -2.68 -3.36
CA GLU A 61 10.28 -2.66 -4.65
C GLU A 61 11.63 -3.38 -4.58
N HIS A 62 12.21 -3.49 -3.38
CA HIS A 62 13.49 -4.16 -3.12
C HIS A 62 13.35 -5.61 -2.64
N ASP A 63 12.17 -6.21 -2.73
CA ASP A 63 11.91 -7.63 -2.43
C ASP A 63 11.59 -8.44 -3.69
#